data_AF-A0A357Z339-F1
#
_entry.id   AF-A0A357Z339-F1
#
_cell.length_a   1.000
_cell.length_b   1.000
_cell.length_c   1.000
_cell.angle_alpha   90.00
_cell.angle_beta   90.00
_cell.angle_gamma   90.00
#
_symmetry.space_group_name_H-M   'P 1'
#
loop_
_entity.id
_entity.type
_entity.pdbx_description
1 polymer ?
#
loop_
_entity_poly.entity_id
_entity_poly.type
_entity_poly.pdbx_seq_one_letter_code
_entity_poly.pdbx_strand_id
1 'polypeptide(L)'
;LTAIILPSDATEDRTIAWMSSNPAVASVDGFGKVTAKAGGTATITAKTSGGRFSATCAVTVMVPVREFSLNKTSLSLTVGKSETLIPFITPGDATVKDVFWDSSDSDVAAVDQSGRVTAVGAGTSTVTATTKDGSFTAACQVTVEPEAELSAAQQSSVPEKNDSRRENQAQLEQKENSEER
;
A
#
# COMPACT_ATOMS: atom_id res chain seq x y z
N LEU A 1 -35.78 -16.14 -6.83
CA LEU A 1 -36.43 -16.22 -5.51
C LEU A 1 -37.87 -16.62 -5.74
N THR A 2 -38.43 -17.47 -4.89
CA THR A 2 -39.84 -17.87 -4.97
C THR A 2 -40.55 -17.36 -3.71
N ALA A 3 -41.64 -16.60 -3.87
CA ALA A 3 -42.49 -16.17 -2.76
C ALA A 3 -43.72 -17.07 -2.69
N ILE A 4 -44.08 -17.54 -1.50
CA ILE A 4 -45.27 -18.37 -1.25
C ILE A 4 -46.21 -17.56 -0.36
N ILE A 5 -47.47 -17.37 -0.80
CA ILE A 5 -48.51 -16.72 0.00
C ILE A 5 -49.32 -17.82 0.69
N LEU A 6 -49.39 -17.79 2.02
CA LEU A 6 -50.21 -18.68 2.83
C LEU A 6 -51.31 -17.89 3.56
N PRO A 7 -52.53 -18.45 3.69
CA PRO A 7 -52.94 -19.77 3.20
C PRO A 7 -53.22 -19.78 1.68
N SER A 8 -53.09 -20.95 1.05
CA SER A 8 -53.17 -21.10 -0.42
C SER A 8 -54.57 -20.88 -1.00
N ASP A 9 -55.59 -20.68 -0.16
CA ASP A 9 -56.99 -20.40 -0.48
C ASP A 9 -57.35 -18.90 -0.34
N ALA A 10 -56.38 -18.03 -0.08
CA ALA A 10 -56.58 -16.58 0.00
C ALA A 10 -57.37 -16.01 -1.21
N THR A 11 -58.49 -15.34 -0.96
CA THR A 11 -59.39 -14.76 -1.96
C THR A 11 -59.01 -13.33 -2.39
N GLU A 12 -58.01 -12.72 -1.74
CA GLU A 12 -57.48 -11.39 -2.09
C GLU A 12 -56.41 -11.47 -3.20
N ASP A 13 -56.09 -10.32 -3.80
CA ASP A 13 -55.09 -10.20 -4.88
C ASP A 13 -53.71 -10.74 -4.43
N ARG A 14 -53.29 -11.84 -5.07
CA ARG A 14 -52.05 -12.58 -4.79
C ARG A 14 -50.82 -12.01 -5.51
N THR A 15 -50.90 -10.80 -6.04
CA THR A 15 -49.75 -10.15 -6.67
C THR A 15 -48.67 -9.80 -5.64
N ILE A 16 -47.43 -10.15 -5.98
CA ILE A 16 -46.24 -9.80 -5.21
C ILE A 16 -45.47 -8.72 -5.98
N ALA A 17 -45.28 -7.58 -5.33
CA ALA A 17 -44.37 -6.55 -5.78
C ALA A 17 -42.95 -6.89 -5.31
N TRP A 18 -42.03 -7.01 -6.25
CA TRP A 18 -40.61 -7.20 -5.98
C TRP A 18 -39.86 -5.88 -6.08
N MET A 19 -38.94 -5.64 -5.16
CA MET A 19 -38.10 -4.46 -5.13
C MET A 19 -36.68 -4.83 -4.73
N SER A 20 -35.69 -4.19 -5.34
CA SER A 20 -34.30 -4.27 -4.90
C SER A 20 -33.90 -2.95 -4.25
N SER A 21 -33.18 -3.02 -3.13
CA SER A 21 -32.57 -1.85 -2.51
C SER A 21 -31.43 -1.25 -3.34
N ASN A 22 -30.83 -2.05 -4.24
CA ASN A 22 -29.77 -1.59 -5.14
C ASN A 22 -29.83 -2.35 -6.48
N PRO A 23 -30.66 -1.91 -7.45
CA PRO A 23 -30.80 -2.53 -8.76
C PRO A 23 -29.55 -2.50 -9.65
N ALA A 24 -28.53 -1.71 -9.28
CA ALA A 24 -27.23 -1.67 -9.98
C ALA A 24 -26.29 -2.80 -9.53
N VAL A 25 -26.45 -3.31 -8.30
CA VAL A 25 -25.74 -4.50 -7.78
C VAL A 25 -26.52 -5.78 -8.13
N ALA A 26 -27.80 -5.82 -7.78
CA ALA A 26 -28.69 -6.94 -8.11
C ALA A 26 -30.10 -6.43 -8.40
N SER A 27 -30.63 -6.71 -9.59
CA SER A 27 -32.01 -6.39 -9.95
C SER A 27 -32.91 -7.60 -9.79
N VAL A 28 -34.19 -7.37 -9.52
CA VAL A 28 -35.22 -8.40 -9.48
C VAL A 28 -36.34 -8.03 -10.46
N ASP A 29 -36.87 -9.01 -11.20
CA ASP A 29 -38.03 -8.80 -12.08
C ASP A 29 -39.37 -9.03 -11.35
N GLY A 30 -40.48 -8.81 -12.05
CA GLY A 30 -41.83 -9.01 -11.49
C GLY A 30 -42.17 -10.45 -11.10
N PHE A 31 -41.36 -11.42 -11.53
CA PHE A 31 -41.52 -12.84 -11.22
C PHE A 31 -40.54 -13.32 -10.13
N GLY A 32 -39.74 -12.42 -9.55
CA GLY A 32 -38.77 -12.75 -8.50
C GLY A 32 -37.44 -13.33 -9.02
N LYS A 33 -37.16 -13.25 -10.33
CA LYS A 33 -35.85 -13.62 -10.88
C LYS A 33 -34.85 -12.53 -10.56
N VAL A 34 -33.76 -12.90 -9.88
CA VAL A 34 -32.68 -11.98 -9.51
C VAL A 34 -31.55 -12.09 -10.54
N THR A 35 -31.08 -10.95 -11.01
CA THR A 35 -29.94 -10.80 -11.93
C THR A 35 -28.84 -10.02 -11.23
N ALA A 36 -27.66 -10.62 -11.06
CA ALA A 36 -26.47 -9.95 -10.57
C ALA A 36 -25.86 -9.07 -11.67
N LYS A 37 -25.39 -7.88 -11.29
CA LYS A 37 -24.84 -6.89 -12.23
C LYS A 37 -23.46 -6.39 -11.84
N ALA A 38 -23.27 -6.03 -10.57
CA ALA A 38 -22.02 -5.48 -10.05
C ALA A 38 -21.75 -6.00 -8.64
N GLY A 39 -20.48 -6.01 -8.24
CA GLY A 39 -20.08 -6.40 -6.89
C GLY A 39 -20.71 -5.50 -5.82
N GLY A 40 -21.11 -6.11 -4.70
CA GLY A 40 -21.71 -5.40 -3.58
C GLY A 40 -22.87 -6.14 -2.94
N THR A 41 -23.63 -5.44 -2.09
CA THR A 41 -24.79 -5.99 -1.40
C THR A 41 -26.09 -5.30 -1.84
N ALA A 42 -27.15 -6.08 -1.96
CA ALA A 42 -28.50 -5.62 -2.24
C ALA A 42 -29.49 -6.43 -1.41
N THR A 43 -30.56 -5.80 -0.94
CA THR A 43 -31.67 -6.50 -0.29
C THR A 43 -32.83 -6.56 -1.27
N ILE A 44 -33.31 -7.77 -1.53
CA ILE A 44 -34.52 -8.01 -2.34
C ILE A 44 -35.71 -8.15 -1.40
N THR A 45 -36.74 -7.35 -1.63
CA THR A 45 -37.98 -7.32 -0.87
C THR A 45 -39.13 -7.83 -1.72
N ALA A 46 -39.84 -8.84 -1.22
CA ALA A 46 -41.14 -9.26 -1.74
C ALA A 46 -42.23 -8.65 -0.85
N LYS A 47 -43.20 -7.93 -1.44
CA LYS A 47 -44.31 -7.31 -0.71
C LYS A 47 -45.64 -7.69 -1.35
N THR A 48 -46.62 -8.07 -0.54
CA THR A 48 -48.00 -8.33 -1.03
C THR A 48 -48.63 -7.05 -1.56
N SER A 49 -49.52 -7.16 -2.55
CA SER A 49 -50.31 -6.06 -3.15
C SER A 49 -50.92 -5.08 -2.15
N GLY A 50 -51.54 -5.59 -1.08
CA GLY A 50 -52.11 -4.78 0.02
C GLY A 50 -51.09 -4.24 1.02
N GLY A 51 -49.80 -4.50 0.80
CA GLY A 51 -48.66 -4.03 1.59
C GLY A 51 -48.55 -4.57 3.02
N ARG A 52 -49.46 -5.45 3.46
CA ARG A 52 -49.54 -5.97 4.82
C ARG A 52 -48.40 -6.91 5.20
N PHE A 53 -47.85 -7.65 4.24
CA PHE A 53 -46.76 -8.59 4.48
C PHE A 53 -45.57 -8.31 3.57
N SER A 54 -44.38 -8.48 4.13
CA SER A 54 -43.12 -8.41 3.38
C SER A 54 -42.14 -9.47 3.85
N ALA A 55 -41.30 -9.92 2.92
CA ALA A 55 -40.14 -10.76 3.19
C ALA A 55 -38.92 -10.13 2.52
N THR A 56 -37.75 -10.27 3.14
CA THR A 56 -36.49 -9.73 2.62
C THR A 56 -35.46 -10.83 2.47
N CYS A 57 -34.58 -10.68 1.47
CA CYS A 57 -33.45 -11.56 1.22
C CYS A 57 -32.22 -10.70 0.91
N ALA A 58 -31.16 -10.88 1.71
CA ALA A 58 -29.88 -10.24 1.44
C ALA A 58 -29.14 -11.00 0.32
N VAL A 59 -28.72 -10.27 -0.72
CA VAL A 59 -27.96 -10.77 -1.86
C VAL A 59 -26.60 -10.09 -1.85
N THR A 60 -25.54 -10.91 -1.85
CA THR A 60 -24.16 -10.44 -2.00
C THR A 60 -23.63 -10.92 -3.34
N VAL A 61 -23.22 -10.00 -4.20
CA VAL A 61 -22.60 -10.29 -5.50
C VAL A 61 -21.10 -10.12 -5.35
N MET A 62 -20.35 -11.18 -5.66
CA MET A 62 -18.89 -11.17 -5.65
C MET A 62 -18.35 -11.10 -7.08
N VAL A 63 -17.40 -10.20 -7.31
CA VAL A 63 -16.63 -10.07 -8.55
C VAL A 63 -15.23 -10.61 -8.29
N PRO A 64 -14.84 -11.73 -8.94
CA PRO A 64 -13.53 -12.33 -8.74
C PRO A 64 -12.44 -11.50 -9.41
N VAL A 65 -11.24 -11.51 -8.82
CA VAL A 65 -10.02 -11.02 -9.47
C VAL A 65 -9.67 -11.93 -10.64
N ARG A 66 -9.22 -11.36 -11.76
CA ARG A 66 -8.77 -12.09 -12.96
C ARG A 66 -7.29 -11.89 -13.22
N GLU A 67 -6.78 -10.69 -12.97
CA GLU A 67 -5.38 -10.34 -13.16
C GLU A 67 -4.89 -9.49 -12.01
N PHE A 68 -3.60 -9.63 -11.71
CA PHE A 68 -2.91 -8.93 -10.64
C PHE A 68 -1.47 -8.62 -11.07
N SER A 69 -1.06 -7.36 -10.91
CA SER A 69 0.30 -6.93 -11.24
C SER A 69 0.75 -5.79 -10.34
N LEU A 70 2.05 -5.47 -10.37
CA LEU A 70 2.63 -4.30 -9.71
C LEU A 70 3.03 -3.27 -10.77
N ASN A 71 3.11 -2.00 -10.36
CA ASN A 71 3.69 -0.92 -11.17
C ASN A 71 5.16 -1.16 -11.54
N LYS A 72 5.89 -1.96 -10.75
CA LYS A 72 7.30 -2.28 -10.95
C LYS A 72 7.57 -3.74 -10.59
N THR A 73 8.47 -4.36 -11.35
CA THR A 73 9.01 -5.70 -11.09
C THR A 73 10.44 -5.67 -10.55
N SER A 74 11.10 -4.52 -10.65
CA SER A 74 12.41 -4.28 -10.06
C SER A 74 12.54 -2.84 -9.55
N LEU A 75 13.36 -2.66 -8.54
CA LEU A 75 13.58 -1.41 -7.84
C LEU A 75 15.04 -1.32 -7.38
N SER A 76 15.69 -0.18 -7.61
CA SER A 76 17.00 0.14 -7.05
C SER A 76 16.87 1.32 -6.11
N LEU A 77 17.26 1.14 -4.84
CA LEU A 77 17.23 2.18 -3.81
C LEU A 77 18.61 2.33 -3.16
N THR A 78 18.89 3.52 -2.65
CA THR A 78 19.99 3.73 -1.70
C THR A 78 19.47 3.48 -0.28
N VAL A 79 20.30 2.97 0.62
CA VAL A 79 19.97 2.84 2.06
C VAL A 79 19.32 4.13 2.59
N GLY A 80 18.24 3.97 3.37
CA GLY A 80 17.45 5.06 3.93
C GLY A 80 16.44 5.70 2.97
N LYS A 81 16.48 5.37 1.67
CA LYS A 81 15.43 5.75 0.71
C LYS A 81 14.27 4.77 0.71
N SER A 82 13.19 5.18 0.07
CA SER A 82 11.95 4.41 0.06
C SER A 82 11.13 4.70 -1.18
N GLU A 83 10.37 3.72 -1.63
CA GLU A 83 9.44 3.86 -2.73
C GLU A 83 8.19 3.00 -2.50
N THR A 84 7.04 3.42 -3.05
CA THR A 84 5.78 2.69 -2.92
C THR A 84 5.51 1.84 -4.16
N LEU A 85 5.28 0.55 -3.94
CA LEU A 85 4.77 -0.35 -4.95
C LEU A 85 3.25 -0.25 -5.00
N ILE A 86 2.69 -0.12 -6.21
CA ILE A 86 1.26 0.07 -6.44
C ILE A 86 0.71 -1.19 -7.12
N PRO A 87 -0.23 -1.91 -6.49
CA PRO A 87 -0.87 -3.07 -7.09
C PRO A 87 -1.98 -2.64 -8.07
N PHE A 88 -2.08 -3.35 -9.19
CA PHE A 88 -3.17 -3.24 -10.15
C PHE A 88 -4.00 -4.53 -10.13
N ILE A 89 -5.31 -4.38 -9.91
CA ILE A 89 -6.28 -5.48 -9.85
C ILE A 89 -7.29 -5.31 -10.97
N THR A 90 -7.44 -6.34 -11.80
CA THR A 90 -8.44 -6.38 -12.88
C THR A 90 -9.45 -7.50 -12.62
N PRO A 91 -10.77 -7.25 -12.73
CA PRO A 91 -11.38 -5.96 -13.05
C PRO A 91 -11.34 -4.99 -11.86
N GLY A 92 -11.38 -3.68 -12.14
CA GLY A 92 -11.28 -2.64 -11.11
C GLY A 92 -12.44 -2.60 -10.11
N ASP A 93 -13.53 -3.33 -10.36
CA ASP A 93 -14.67 -3.53 -9.47
C ASP A 93 -14.65 -4.88 -8.72
N ALA A 94 -13.51 -5.59 -8.74
CA ALA A 94 -13.29 -6.79 -7.94
C ALA A 94 -13.67 -6.55 -6.47
N THR A 95 -14.36 -7.52 -5.86
CA THR A 95 -14.93 -7.35 -4.50
C THR A 95 -13.88 -7.45 -3.40
N VAL A 96 -12.79 -8.19 -3.64
CA VAL A 96 -11.66 -8.31 -2.71
C VAL A 96 -10.47 -7.60 -3.33
N LYS A 97 -10.04 -6.50 -2.70
CA LYS A 97 -8.90 -5.68 -3.16
C LYS A 97 -7.76 -5.56 -2.16
N ASP A 98 -7.95 -6.15 -0.98
CA ASP A 98 -6.91 -6.16 0.05
C ASP A 98 -5.70 -6.96 -0.45
N VAL A 99 -4.51 -6.44 -0.18
CA VAL A 99 -3.23 -7.04 -0.56
C VAL A 99 -2.36 -7.15 0.69
N PHE A 100 -1.78 -8.33 0.88
CA PHE A 100 -0.75 -8.58 1.88
C PHE A 100 0.63 -8.42 1.25
N TRP A 101 1.54 -7.83 2.02
CA TRP A 101 2.90 -7.58 1.60
C TRP A 101 3.85 -8.36 2.49
N ASP A 102 4.86 -8.94 1.86
CA ASP A 102 5.94 -9.66 2.52
C ASP A 102 7.28 -9.32 1.87
N SER A 103 8.36 -9.38 2.64
CA SER A 103 9.71 -9.21 2.13
C SER A 103 10.52 -10.45 2.49
N SER A 104 11.26 -10.99 1.52
CA SER A 104 12.15 -12.12 1.77
C SER A 104 13.27 -11.82 2.75
N ASP A 105 13.63 -10.54 2.89
CA ASP A 105 14.65 -10.03 3.82
C ASP A 105 14.30 -8.59 4.23
N SER A 106 13.79 -8.42 5.45
CA SER A 106 13.42 -7.13 6.02
C SER A 106 14.60 -6.28 6.47
N ASP A 107 15.77 -6.89 6.70
CA ASP A 107 17.00 -6.18 7.08
C ASP A 107 17.66 -5.53 5.86
N VAL A 108 17.34 -6.01 4.65
CA VAL A 108 17.69 -5.37 3.37
C VAL A 108 16.59 -4.40 2.92
N ALA A 109 15.35 -4.88 2.81
CA ALA A 109 14.21 -4.06 2.37
C ALA A 109 12.95 -4.39 3.18
N ALA A 110 12.47 -3.43 3.98
CA ALA A 110 11.23 -3.58 4.73
C ALA A 110 10.04 -3.04 3.92
N VAL A 111 8.90 -3.73 3.95
CA VAL A 111 7.65 -3.27 3.32
C VAL A 111 6.54 -3.14 4.35
N ASP A 112 5.74 -2.08 4.26
CA ASP A 112 4.57 -1.88 5.12
C ASP A 112 3.25 -2.35 4.48
N GLN A 113 2.14 -2.25 5.22
CA GLN A 113 0.81 -2.66 4.75
C GLN A 113 0.28 -1.85 3.56
N SER A 114 0.85 -0.67 3.30
CA SER A 114 0.50 0.18 2.16
C SER A 114 1.35 -0.11 0.91
N GLY A 115 2.29 -1.05 0.98
CA GLY A 115 3.23 -1.35 -0.10
C GLY A 115 4.42 -0.37 -0.16
N ARG A 116 4.67 0.40 0.91
CA ARG A 116 5.84 1.28 0.99
C ARG A 116 7.06 0.45 1.35
N VAL A 117 7.99 0.35 0.41
CA VAL A 117 9.28 -0.31 0.56
C VAL A 117 10.32 0.70 1.06
N THR A 118 11.00 0.36 2.15
CA THR A 118 12.10 1.15 2.74
C THR A 118 13.38 0.35 2.67
N ALA A 119 14.44 0.96 2.11
CA ALA A 119 15.76 0.37 2.05
C ALA A 119 16.44 0.46 3.42
N VAL A 120 16.72 -0.68 4.02
CA VAL A 120 17.28 -0.79 5.38
C VAL A 120 18.77 -1.10 5.34
N GLY A 121 19.19 -2.03 4.50
CA GLY A 121 20.58 -2.48 4.39
C GLY A 121 20.96 -2.84 2.95
N ALA A 122 22.24 -2.74 2.62
CA ALA A 122 22.72 -3.06 1.28
C ALA A 122 22.54 -4.55 0.96
N GLY A 123 22.09 -4.88 -0.25
CA GLY A 123 21.80 -6.25 -0.66
C GLY A 123 20.69 -6.35 -1.68
N THR A 124 20.13 -7.55 -1.85
CA THR A 124 18.97 -7.79 -2.70
C THR A 124 17.90 -8.53 -1.90
N SER A 125 16.67 -8.06 -1.98
CA SER A 125 15.48 -8.66 -1.37
C SER A 125 14.35 -8.71 -2.38
N THR A 126 13.38 -9.59 -2.17
CA THR A 126 12.18 -9.68 -3.02
C THR A 126 10.96 -9.33 -2.18
N VAL A 127 10.24 -8.30 -2.62
CA VAL A 127 8.97 -7.90 -2.03
C VAL A 127 7.83 -8.56 -2.79
N THR A 128 6.99 -9.31 -2.09
CA THR A 128 5.87 -10.05 -2.65
C THR A 128 4.55 -9.45 -2.18
N ALA A 129 3.68 -9.15 -3.13
CA ALA A 129 2.30 -8.75 -2.93
C ALA A 129 1.39 -9.94 -3.20
N THR A 130 0.47 -10.23 -2.28
CA THR A 130 -0.48 -11.34 -2.39
C THR A 130 -1.90 -10.83 -2.14
N THR A 131 -2.82 -11.13 -3.06
CA THR A 131 -4.24 -10.86 -2.85
C THR A 131 -4.77 -11.58 -1.61
N LYS A 132 -5.72 -10.98 -0.89
CA LYS A 132 -6.21 -11.53 0.40
C LYS A 132 -6.83 -12.92 0.32
N ASP A 133 -7.38 -13.29 -0.83
CA ASP A 133 -7.89 -14.65 -1.07
C ASP A 133 -6.78 -15.66 -1.41
N GLY A 134 -5.53 -15.20 -1.54
CA GLY A 134 -4.36 -16.00 -1.89
C GLY A 134 -4.30 -16.45 -3.35
N SER A 135 -5.22 -15.98 -4.20
CA SER A 135 -5.37 -16.50 -5.57
C SER A 135 -4.35 -15.92 -6.54
N PHE A 136 -3.82 -14.74 -6.24
CA PHE A 136 -2.85 -14.04 -7.08
C PHE A 136 -1.69 -13.44 -6.27
N THR A 137 -0.50 -13.52 -6.86
CA THR A 137 0.75 -12.97 -6.31
C THR A 137 1.52 -12.20 -7.37
N ALA A 138 2.20 -11.13 -6.99
CA ALA A 138 3.14 -10.41 -7.81
C ALA A 138 4.38 -10.03 -6.99
N ALA A 139 5.55 -10.03 -7.61
CA ALA A 139 6.81 -9.80 -6.91
C ALA A 139 7.62 -8.66 -7.55
N CYS A 140 8.39 -7.98 -6.72
CA CYS A 140 9.33 -6.95 -7.11
C CYS A 140 10.69 -7.23 -6.48
N GLN A 141 11.74 -7.32 -7.32
CA GLN A 141 13.11 -7.43 -6.84
C GLN A 141 13.63 -6.05 -6.42
N VAL A 142 14.09 -5.93 -5.18
CA VAL A 142 14.63 -4.70 -4.61
C VAL A 142 16.13 -4.88 -4.42
N THR A 143 16.92 -4.06 -5.10
CA THR A 143 18.37 -3.96 -4.93
C THR A 143 18.67 -2.70 -4.14
N VAL A 144 19.34 -2.85 -3.02
CA VAL A 144 19.73 -1.74 -2.14
C VAL A 144 21.23 -1.51 -2.25
N GLU A 145 21.59 -0.31 -2.67
CA GLU A 145 22.96 0.17 -2.71
C GLU A 145 23.30 0.89 -1.40
N PRO A 146 24.53 0.73 -0.88
CA PRO A 146 24.96 1.46 0.31
C PRO A 146 24.88 2.96 0.08
N GLU A 147 24.63 3.73 1.16
CA GLU A 147 24.76 5.18 1.08
C GLU A 147 26.21 5.54 0.74
N ALA A 148 26.38 6.36 -0.30
CA ALA A 148 27.69 6.83 -0.68
C ALA A 148 28.22 7.77 0.40
N GLU A 149 29.02 7.25 1.33
CA GLU A 149 29.74 8.10 2.26
C GLU A 149 30.81 8.88 1.50
N LEU A 150 30.60 10.20 1.34
CA LEU A 150 31.68 11.14 1.06
C LEU A 150 32.62 11.19 2.28
N SER A 151 33.48 10.18 2.42
CA SER A 151 34.42 10.06 3.55
C SER A 151 35.63 10.99 3.41
N ALA A 152 35.64 12.10 4.19
CA ALA A 152 36.71 12.65 5.04
C ALA A 152 38.20 12.74 4.58
N ALA A 153 38.56 12.62 3.30
CA ALA A 153 39.97 12.65 2.87
C ALA A 153 40.61 14.06 2.68
N GLN A 154 40.01 15.17 3.11
CA GLN A 154 40.58 16.52 2.92
C GLN A 154 41.01 17.29 4.19
N GLN A 155 41.02 16.69 5.38
CA GLN A 155 41.42 17.41 6.61
C GLN A 155 42.65 16.85 7.35
N SER A 156 43.57 16.15 6.68
CA SER A 156 44.84 15.72 7.29
C SER A 156 46.11 16.41 6.77
N SER A 157 46.01 17.58 6.12
CA SER A 157 47.18 18.41 5.84
C SER A 157 47.19 19.66 6.72
N VAL A 158 47.33 19.49 8.03
CA VAL A 158 47.91 20.54 8.88
C VAL A 158 49.42 20.27 8.89
N PRO A 159 50.27 21.06 8.21
CA PRO A 159 51.67 21.06 8.55
C PRO A 159 51.78 21.81 9.89
N GLU A 160 52.08 21.09 10.95
CA GLU A 160 52.70 21.63 12.16
C GLU A 160 53.99 22.37 11.75
N LYS A 161 53.90 23.67 11.47
CA LYS A 161 55.08 24.55 11.44
C LYS A 161 55.38 24.99 12.87
N ASN A 162 56.03 24.05 13.56
CA ASN A 162 57.25 24.21 14.34
C ASN A 162 57.55 25.64 14.87
N ASP A 163 57.64 25.72 16.19
CA ASP A 163 58.14 26.82 17.01
C ASP A 163 59.38 27.50 16.41
N SER A 164 59.23 28.73 15.91
CA SER A 164 60.37 29.60 15.64
C SER A 164 60.08 31.08 15.94
N ARG A 165 59.12 31.38 16.83
CA ARG A 165 58.75 32.75 17.21
C ARG A 165 59.18 33.18 18.62
N ARG A 166 59.91 32.34 19.36
CA ARG A 166 60.35 32.67 20.74
C ARG A 166 61.83 33.02 20.91
N GLU A 167 62.69 32.91 19.88
CA GLU A 167 64.13 33.19 20.05
C GLU A 167 64.61 34.55 19.50
N ASN A 168 63.82 35.28 18.72
CA ASN A 168 64.24 36.59 18.18
C ASN A 168 63.79 37.82 18.98
N GLN A 169 63.19 37.65 20.16
CA GLN A 169 62.82 38.77 21.03
C GLN A 169 63.84 39.02 22.17
N ALA A 170 64.81 38.11 22.37
CA ALA A 170 65.89 38.29 23.34
C ALA A 170 67.16 38.98 22.77
N GLN A 171 67.26 39.17 21.46
CA GLN A 171 68.41 39.86 20.83
C GLN A 171 68.18 41.35 20.58
N LEU A 172 66.95 41.86 20.70
CA LEU A 172 66.70 43.31 20.56
C LEU A 172 67.02 44.10 21.85
N GLU A 173 66.88 43.51 23.04
CA GLU A 173 67.16 44.19 24.32
C GLU A 173 68.64 44.27 24.70
N GLN A 174 69.52 43.46 24.10
CA GLN A 174 70.97 43.54 24.34
C GLN A 174 71.70 44.55 23.45
N LYS A 175 71.05 45.06 22.38
CA LYS A 175 71.66 46.07 21.50
C LYS A 175 71.38 47.50 21.96
N GLU A 176 70.25 47.73 22.64
CA GLU A 176 69.87 49.05 23.14
C GLU A 176 70.65 49.45 24.41
N ASN A 177 71.20 48.49 25.16
CA ASN A 177 71.95 48.74 26.39
C ASN A 177 73.48 48.89 26.21
N SER A 178 73.97 48.86 24.95
CA SER A 178 75.40 49.10 24.62
C SER A 178 75.68 50.43 23.93
N GLU A 179 74.64 51.23 23.66
CA GLU A 179 74.79 52.55 22.99
C GLU A 179 74.61 53.75 23.94
N GLU A 180 74.33 53.53 25.24
CA GLU A 180 74.21 54.57 26.28
C GLU A 180 75.37 54.62 27.30
N ARG A 181 76.57 54.14 26.96
CA ARG A 181 77.79 54.34 27.78
C ARG A 181 78.91 55.05 27.03
#